data_AF-A0A7W9LQA6-F1
#
_entry.id   AF-A0A7W9LQA6-F1
#
_cell.length_a   1.000
_cell.length_b   1.000
_cell.length_c   1.000
_cell.angle_alpha   90.00
_cell.angle_beta   90.00
_cell.angle_gamma   90.00
#
_symmetry.space_group_name_H-M   'P 1'
#
loop_
_entity.id
_entity.type
_entity.pdbx_description
1 polymer ?
#
loop_
_entity_poly.entity_id
_entity_poly.type
_entity_poly.pdbx_seq_one_letter_code
_entity_poly.pdbx_strand_id
1 'polypeptide(L)' 'MLIERPTGRFTRRLTLSDALDSETAEAAYDNGVLTLRIPLAAHARPRKIAISGSAPRQLTA' A
#
# COMPACT_ATOMS: atom_id res chain seq x y z
N MET A 1 -11.56 -39.35 -2.91
CA MET A 1 -11.06 -38.85 -4.21
C MET A 1 -9.90 -37.90 -3.90
N LEU A 2 -8.70 -38.17 -4.41
CA LEU A 2 -7.54 -37.31 -4.17
C LEU A 2 -7.53 -36.20 -5.23
N ILE A 3 -7.52 -34.94 -4.80
CA ILE A 3 -7.42 -33.78 -5.70
C ILE A 3 -5.97 -33.30 -5.63
N GLU A 4 -5.23 -33.50 -6.71
CA GLU A 4 -3.80 -33.13 -6.77
C GLU A 4 -3.59 -31.65 -7.10
N ARG A 5 -4.38 -31.10 -8.04
CA ARG A 5 -4.34 -29.68 -8.41
C ARG A 5 -5.69 -29.04 -8.13
N PRO A 6 -5.72 -27.87 -7.47
CA PRO A 6 -6.97 -27.16 -7.27
C PRO A 6 -7.53 -26.75 -8.64
N THR A 7 -8.85 -26.86 -8.79
CA THR A 7 -9.57 -26.54 -10.02
C THR A 7 -10.80 -25.68 -9.70
N GLY A 8 -11.34 -25.00 -10.72
CA GLY A 8 -12.48 -24.11 -10.57
C GLY A 8 -12.08 -22.63 -10.61
N ARG A 9 -12.99 -21.76 -10.15
CA ARG A 9 -12.79 -20.30 -10.17
C ARG A 9 -11.99 -19.86 -8.95
N PHE A 10 -10.88 -19.20 -9.20
CA PHE A 10 -10.05 -18.59 -8.16
C PHE A 10 -10.43 -17.12 -7.98
N THR A 11 -10.45 -16.64 -6.75
CA THR A 11 -10.68 -15.21 -6.44
C THR A 11 -9.82 -14.84 -5.25
N ARG A 12 -9.05 -13.77 -5.38
CA ARG A 12 -8.28 -13.18 -4.30
C ARG A 12 -8.69 -11.71 -4.17
N ARG A 13 -9.04 -11.30 -2.96
CA ARG A 13 -9.37 -9.91 -2.62
C ARG A 13 -8.31 -9.38 -1.67
N LEU A 14 -7.83 -8.17 -1.96
CA LEU A 14 -6.84 -7.47 -1.16
C LEU A 14 -7.45 -6.14 -0.76
N THR A 15 -7.26 -5.75 0.49
CA THR A 15 -7.57 -4.38 0.94
C THR A 15 -6.33 -3.54 0.72
N LEU A 16 -6.48 -2.44 0.00
CA LEU A 16 -5.41 -1.48 -0.25
C LEU A 16 -5.51 -0.34 0.76
N SER A 17 -4.38 0.23 1.17
CA SER A 17 -4.37 1.49 1.92
C SER A 17 -4.69 2.66 0.99
N ASP A 18 -5.09 3.79 1.57
CA ASP A 18 -5.24 5.08 0.90
C ASP A 18 -3.96 5.58 0.20
N ALA A 19 -2.79 5.13 0.68
CA ALA A 19 -1.51 5.45 0.10
C ALA A 19 -1.25 4.89 -1.32
N LEU A 20 -2.11 4.01 -1.84
CA LEU A 20 -1.93 3.38 -3.16
C LEU A 20 -2.90 3.97 -4.20
N ASP A 21 -2.39 4.21 -5.40
CA ASP A 21 -3.20 4.65 -6.54
C ASP A 21 -3.71 3.44 -7.33
N SER A 22 -4.94 3.02 -7.03
CA SER A 22 -5.57 1.89 -7.70
C SER A 22 -6.07 2.21 -9.11
N GLU A 23 -6.26 3.48 -9.46
CA GLU A 23 -6.77 3.88 -10.78
C GLU A 23 -5.73 3.67 -11.88
N THR A 24 -4.44 3.76 -11.51
CA THR A 24 -3.30 3.56 -12.41
C THR A 24 -2.62 2.20 -12.24
N ALA A 25 -3.33 1.23 -11.66
CA ALA A 25 -2.80 -0.12 -11.47
C ALA A 25 -2.57 -0.85 -12.80
N GLU A 26 -1.44 -1.55 -12.90
CA GLU A 26 -1.07 -2.37 -14.04
C GLU A 26 -1.11 -3.86 -13.66
N ALA A 27 -1.45 -4.71 -14.63
CA ALA A 27 -1.46 -6.16 -14.46
C ALA A 27 -0.63 -6.84 -15.55
N ALA A 28 0.18 -7.82 -15.13
CA ALA A 28 0.92 -8.70 -16.03
C ALA A 28 0.67 -10.15 -15.63
N TYR A 29 0.46 -11.01 -16.62
CA TYR A 29 0.32 -12.45 -16.42
C TYR A 29 1.34 -13.19 -17.29
N ASP A 30 2.27 -13.87 -16.63
CA ASP A 30 3.31 -14.63 -17.30
C ASP A 30 3.63 -15.90 -16.52
N ASN A 31 3.87 -17.01 -17.22
CA ASN A 31 4.24 -18.31 -16.65
C ASN A 31 3.38 -18.76 -15.45
N GLY A 32 2.07 -18.48 -15.49
CA GLY A 32 1.14 -18.87 -14.43
C GLY A 32 1.01 -17.87 -13.27
N VAL A 33 1.75 -16.75 -13.29
CA VAL A 33 1.80 -15.78 -12.20
C VAL A 33 1.11 -14.47 -12.59
N LEU A 34 0.07 -14.11 -11.85
CA LEU A 34 -0.54 -12.78 -11.93
C LEU A 34 0.22 -11.79 -11.04
N THR A 35 0.87 -10.82 -11.67
CA THR A 35 1.56 -9.71 -11.01
C THR A 35 0.74 -8.43 -11.14
N LEU A 36 0.43 -7.80 -10.01
CA LEU A 36 -0.23 -6.49 -9.97
C LEU A 36 0.78 -5.44 -9.51
N ARG A 37 0.98 -4.39 -10.29
CA ARG A 37 1.78 -3.21 -9.91
C ARG A 37 0.82 -2.07 -9.60
N ILE A 38 0.84 -1.61 -8.36
CA ILE A 38 -0.03 -0.52 -7.89
C ILE A 38 0.87 0.62 -7.43
N PRO A 39 0.88 1.77 -8.12
CA PRO A 39 1.72 2.90 -7.76
C PRO A 39 1.37 3.48 -6.39
N LEU A 40 2.32 4.20 -5.80
CA LEU A 40 2.05 5.02 -4.61
C LEU A 40 1.29 6.28 -5.03
N ALA A 41 0.22 6.61 -4.32
CA ALA A 41 -0.53 7.84 -4.53
C ALA A 41 0.35 9.08 -4.27
N ALA A 42 0.15 10.14 -5.06
CA ALA A 42 0.98 11.35 -4.99
C ALA A 42 0.99 12.00 -3.60
N HIS A 43 -0.14 11.96 -2.89
CA HIS A 43 -0.31 12.52 -1.55
C HIS A 43 0.43 11.73 -0.47
N ALA A 44 0.70 10.45 -0.71
CA ALA A 44 1.34 9.54 0.25
C ALA A 44 2.87 9.65 0.24
N ARG A 45 3.44 10.53 -0.59
CA ARG A 45 4.87 10.84 -0.54
C ARG A 45 5.24 11.37 0.86
N PRO A 46 6.33 10.89 1.49
CA PRO A 46 6.74 11.34 2.81
C PRO A 46 6.89 12.86 2.88
N ARG A 47 6.32 13.48 3.92
CA ARG A 47 6.45 14.92 4.17
C ARG A 47 7.12 15.16 5.50
N LYS A 48 8.09 16.09 5.52
CA LYS A 48 8.66 16.59 6.77
C LYS A 48 7.69 17.59 7.39
N ILE A 49 7.24 17.32 8.61
CA ILE A 49 6.40 18.23 9.38
C ILE A 49 7.31 19.03 10.30
N ALA A 50 7.35 20.36 10.13
CA ALA A 50 8.10 21.23 11.02
C ALA A 50 7.35 21.35 12.36
N ILE A 51 8.06 21.16 13.47
CA ILE A 51 7.51 21.35 14.82
C ILE A 51 7.93 22.74 15.29
N SER A 52 6.98 23.65 15.46
CA SER A 52 7.22 24.96 16.08
C SER A 52 7.14 24.84 17.60
N GLY A 53 8.25 25.08 18.29
CA GLY A 53 8.28 25.18 19.75
C GLY A 53 7.97 26.61 20.21
N SER A 54 7.06 26.75 21.18
CA SER A 54 6.99 27.96 22.01
C SER A 54 8.29 28.08 22.81
N ALA A 55 8.81 29.31 22.96
CA ALA A 55 10.04 29.62 23.69
C ALA A 55 10.13 28.84 25.03
N PRO A 56 11.34 28.39 25.42
CA PRO A 56 11.52 27.62 26.65
C PRO A 56 10.99 28.42 27.84
N ARG A 57 9.97 27.88 28.50
CA ARG A 57 9.47 28.44 29.76
C ARG A 57 10.52 28.15 30.83
N GLN A 58 11.36 29.13 31.15
CA GLN A 58 12.26 29.03 32.29
C GLN A 58 11.41 28.86 33.56
N LEU A 59 11.48 27.69 34.19
CA LEU A 59 11.09 27.55 35.59
C LEU A 59 12.23 28.13 36.44
N THR A 60 11.98 29.27 37.06
CA THR A 60 12.83 29.79 38.13
C THR A 60 12.50 29.06 39.43
N ALA A 61 13.53 28.64 40.16
CA ALA A 61 13.44 27.99 41.46
C ALA A 61 13.09 28.98 42.58
#